data_AF-A0A9E1VGH1-F1
#
_entry.id   AF-A0A9E1VGH1-F1
#
_cell.length_a   1.000
_cell.length_b   1.000
_cell.length_c   1.000
_cell.angle_alpha   90.00
_cell.angle_beta   90.00
_cell.angle_gamma   90.00
#
_symmetry.space_group_name_H-M   'P 1'
#
loop_
_entity.id
_entity.type
_entity.pdbx_description
1 polymer ?
#
loop_
_entity_poly.entity_id
_entity_poly.type
_entity_poly.pdbx_seq_one_letter_code
_entity_poly.pdbx_strand_id
1 'polypeptide(L)'
;MAGKPQPKSRNLGLGNVIFEFSAMGNAVKVCAIDPDSGLEVSIVGPVNAGEEALRRTAMAKLRYMLDKRQPPSLDRRGVFA
;
A
#
# COMPACT_ATOMS: atom_id res chain seq x y z
N MET A 1 6.89 -29.90 -23.69
CA MET A 1 5.68 -29.08 -23.48
C MET A 1 5.48 -28.90 -21.98
N ALA A 2 6.07 -27.88 -21.38
CA ALA A 2 5.77 -27.49 -20.00
C ALA A 2 5.53 -25.98 -20.04
N GLY A 3 4.28 -25.57 -19.84
CA GLY A 3 3.94 -24.17 -19.74
C GLY A 3 4.77 -23.55 -18.62
N LYS A 4 5.52 -22.49 -18.94
CA LYS A 4 6.23 -21.69 -17.93
C LYS A 4 5.21 -21.32 -16.84
N PRO A 5 5.57 -21.39 -15.54
CA PRO A 5 4.66 -20.97 -14.48
C PRO A 5 4.28 -19.52 -14.76
N GLN A 6 3.01 -19.32 -15.12
CA GLN A 6 2.46 -18.00 -15.33
C GLN A 6 2.61 -17.27 -13.98
N PRO A 7 3.27 -16.10 -13.93
CA PRO A 7 3.34 -15.34 -12.69
C PRO A 7 1.90 -15.06 -12.27
N LYS A 8 1.53 -15.49 -11.06
CA LYS A 8 0.20 -15.24 -10.48
C LYS A 8 -0.13 -13.77 -10.72
N SER A 9 -1.19 -13.48 -11.47
CA SER A 9 -1.62 -12.13 -11.82
C SER A 9 -1.44 -11.23 -10.60
N ARG A 10 -0.47 -10.33 -10.68
CA ARG A 10 -0.17 -9.37 -9.62
C ARG A 10 -1.45 -8.57 -9.46
N ASN A 11 -2.23 -8.85 -8.42
CA ASN A 11 -3.38 -8.05 -8.10
C ASN A 11 -2.81 -6.68 -7.74
N LEU A 12 -2.82 -5.75 -8.69
CA LEU A 12 -2.59 -4.33 -8.40
C LEU A 12 -3.79 -3.72 -7.65
N GLY A 13 -4.72 -4.56 -7.18
CA GLY A 13 -5.77 -4.20 -6.24
C GLY A 13 -5.25 -4.36 -4.82
N LEU A 14 -5.34 -3.27 -4.05
CA LEU A 14 -5.11 -3.15 -2.61
C LEU A 14 -6.11 -4.01 -1.79
N GLY A 15 -6.42 -5.22 -2.24
CA GLY A 15 -7.52 -6.04 -1.72
C GLY A 15 -7.31 -6.54 -0.30
N ASN A 16 -6.04 -6.64 0.14
CA ASN A 16 -5.67 -7.20 1.43
C ASN A 16 -4.88 -6.20 2.30
N VAL A 17 -5.19 -4.90 2.23
CA VAL A 17 -4.57 -3.93 3.15
C VAL A 17 -5.10 -4.17 4.57
N ILE A 18 -4.18 -4.37 5.51
CA ILE A 18 -4.50 -4.51 6.93
C ILE A 18 -4.46 -3.12 7.56
N PHE A 19 -5.48 -2.78 8.36
CA PHE A 19 -5.53 -1.53 9.10
C PHE A 19 -5.49 -1.80 10.60
N GLU A 20 -4.62 -1.09 11.31
CA GLU A 20 -4.56 -1.11 12.77
C GLU A 20 -4.89 0.27 13.33
N PHE A 21 -5.75 0.33 14.34
CA PHE A 21 -6.16 1.56 15.00
C PHE A 21 -5.70 1.55 16.45
N SER A 22 -4.98 2.58 16.88
CA SER A 22 -4.54 2.75 18.26
C SER A 22 -4.99 4.10 18.80
N ALA A 23 -5.91 4.07 19.76
CA ALA A 23 -6.37 5.29 20.44
C ALA A 23 -5.29 5.82 21.38
N MET A 24 -5.06 7.14 21.32
CA MET A 24 -4.06 7.87 22.11
C MET A 24 -4.70 9.17 22.60
N GLY A 25 -5.51 9.07 23.66
CA GLY A 25 -6.30 10.21 24.17
C GLY A 25 -7.26 10.74 23.09
N ASN A 26 -7.10 12.02 22.72
CA ASN A 26 -7.95 12.69 21.72
C ASN A 26 -7.53 12.43 20.26
N ALA A 27 -6.57 11.54 20.03
CA ALA A 27 -6.08 11.18 18.71
C ALA A 27 -6.15 9.66 18.50
N VAL A 28 -6.13 9.25 17.23
CA VAL A 28 -6.05 7.86 16.81
C VAL A 28 -4.88 7.74 15.83
N LYS A 29 -3.96 6.84 16.13
CA LYS A 29 -2.97 6.37 15.15
C LYS A 29 -3.61 5.31 14.29
N VAL A 30 -3.42 5.40 12.99
CA VAL A 30 -3.84 4.37 12.04
C VAL A 30 -2.64 3.89 11.26
N CYS A 31 -2.36 2.60 11.31
CA CYS A 31 -1.38 1.94 10.44
C CYS A 31 -2.11 1.26 9.27
N ALA A 32 -1.54 1.36 8.08
CA ALA A 32 -1.99 0.64 6.89
C ALA A 32 -0.81 -0.17 6.34
N ILE A 33 -1.02 -1.48 6.19
CA ILE A 33 0.01 -2.45 5.85
C ILE A 33 -0.40 -3.17 4.56
N ASP A 34 0.47 -3.13 3.56
CA ASP A 34 0.36 -3.96 2.36
C ASP A 34 1.19 -5.25 2.55
N PRO A 35 0.56 -6.42 2.74
CA PRO A 35 1.28 -7.66 3.05
C PRO A 35 2.13 -8.18 1.88
N ASP A 36 1.77 -7.83 0.64
CA ASP A 36 2.48 -8.29 -0.55
C ASP A 36 3.83 -7.56 -0.75
N SER A 37 3.88 -6.26 -0.50
CA SER A 37 5.13 -5.47 -0.55
C SER A 37 5.87 -5.39 0.78
N GLY A 38 5.21 -5.74 1.90
CA GLY A 38 5.72 -5.51 3.26
C GLY A 38 5.80 -4.03 3.65
N LEU A 39 5.16 -3.14 2.90
CA LEU A 39 5.15 -1.71 3.20
C LEU A 39 4.11 -1.38 4.26
N GLU A 40 4.56 -0.75 5.34
CA GLU A 40 3.72 -0.15 6.36
C GLU A 40 3.81 1.37 6.30
N VAL A 41 2.67 2.04 6.45
CA VAL A 41 2.59 3.48 6.71
C VAL A 41 1.68 3.76 7.89
N SER A 42 1.95 4.85 8.62
CA SER A 42 1.07 5.31 9.70
C SER A 42 0.66 6.76 9.54
N ILE A 43 -0.52 7.09 10.05
CA ILE A 43 -1.04 8.45 10.21
C ILE A 43 -1.51 8.66 11.65
N VAL A 44 -1.67 9.91 12.05
CA VAL A 44 -2.34 10.29 13.29
C VAL A 44 -3.39 11.33 12.93
N GLY A 45 -4.62 11.14 13.42
CA GLY A 45 -5.71 12.08 13.24
C GLY A 45 -6.55 12.22 14.51
N PRO A 46 -7.47 13.19 14.53
CA PRO A 46 -8.30 13.41 15.70
C PRO A 46 -9.34 12.29 15.83
N VAL A 47 -9.70 11.93 17.07
CA VAL A 47 -10.66 10.83 17.35
C VAL A 47 -12.04 11.11 16.74
N ASN A 48 -12.42 12.38 16.60
CA ASN A 48 -13.70 12.80 16.04
C ASN A 48 -13.76 12.80 14.50
N ALA A 49 -12.65 12.54 13.79
CA ALA A 49 -12.67 12.43 12.32
C ALA A 49 -13.44 11.20 11.83
N GLY A 50 -13.61 10.18 12.69
CA GLY A 50 -14.26 8.92 12.35
C GLY A 50 -13.35 7.93 11.63
N GLU A 51 -13.62 6.64 11.86
CA GLU A 51 -12.78 5.53 11.40
C GLU A 51 -12.59 5.53 9.87
N GLU A 52 -13.66 5.71 9.10
CA GLU A 52 -13.64 5.73 7.63
C GLU A 52 -12.71 6.82 7.08
N ALA A 53 -12.74 8.02 7.65
CA ALA A 53 -11.91 9.14 7.19
C ALA A 53 -10.42 8.87 7.45
N LEU A 54 -10.11 8.33 8.63
CA LEU A 54 -8.75 7.94 8.98
C LEU A 54 -8.27 6.79 8.09
N ARG A 55 -9.11 5.78 7.85
CA ARG A 55 -8.79 4.65 6.96
C ARG A 55 -8.48 5.12 5.54
N ARG A 56 -9.32 5.99 4.97
CA ARG A 56 -9.10 6.58 3.63
C ARG A 56 -7.78 7.34 3.55
N THR A 57 -7.46 8.11 4.58
CA THR A 57 -6.21 8.88 4.65
C THR A 57 -4.99 7.96 4.72
N ALA A 58 -5.05 6.90 5.53
CA ALA A 58 -3.99 5.91 5.64
C ALA A 58 -3.79 5.13 4.32
N MET A 59 -4.90 4.74 3.67
CA MET A 59 -4.89 4.07 2.36
C MET A 59 -4.28 4.96 1.28
N ALA A 60 -4.62 6.25 1.24
CA ALA A 60 -4.06 7.20 0.29
C ALA A 60 -2.53 7.34 0.46
N LYS A 61 -2.06 7.42 1.71
CA LYS A 61 -0.61 7.45 2.02
C LYS A 61 0.09 6.17 1.59
N LEU A 62 -0.52 5.00 1.83
CA LEU A 62 0.04 3.70 1.45
C LEU A 62 0.20 3.62 -0.08
N ARG A 63 -0.85 3.99 -0.82
CA ARG A 63 -0.85 4.01 -2.28
C ARG A 63 0.23 4.95 -2.85
N TYR A 64 0.36 6.14 -2.28
CA TYR A 64 1.42 7.08 -2.67
C TYR A 64 2.82 6.51 -2.44
N MET A 65 3.05 5.82 -1.31
CA MET A 65 4.36 5.24 -1.01
C MET A 65 4.68 4.00 -1.84
N LEU A 66 3.68 3.19 -2.20
CA LEU A 66 3.82 2.08 -3.15
C LEU A 66 4.24 2.57 -4.53
N ASP A 67 3.60 3.63 -5.01
CA ASP A 67 3.94 4.27 -6.29
C ASP A 67 5.36 4.84 -6.26
N LYS A 68 5.70 5.59 -5.20
CA LYS A 68 7.03 6.17 -5.00
C LYS A 68 8.15 5.12 -4.91
N ARG A 69 7.85 3.90 -4.44
CA ARG A 69 8.83 2.80 -4.32
C ARG A 69 8.99 1.98 -5.59
N GLN A 70 8.11 2.10 -6.58
CA GLN A 70 8.32 1.38 -7.83
C GLN A 70 9.58 1.93 -8.51
N PRO A 71 10.62 1.10 -8.74
CA PRO A 71 11.71 1.52 -9.60
C PRO A 71 11.13 1.87 -10.97
N PRO A 72 11.67 2.89 -11.66
CA PRO A 72 11.22 3.19 -13.02
C PRO A 72 11.32 1.90 -13.83
N SER A 73 10.19 1.44 -14.37
CA SER A 73 10.16 0.22 -15.15
C SER A 73 11.14 0.39 -16.30
N LEU A 74 12.23 -0.38 -16.28
CA LEU A 74 13.16 -0.44 -17.40
C LEU A 74 12.36 -0.90 -18.61
N ASP A 75 12.06 0.03 -19.52
CA ASP A 75 11.44 -0.28 -20.79
C ASP A 75 12.36 -1.29 -21.50
N ARG A 76 11.85 -2.51 -21.69
CA ARG A 76 12.60 -3.64 -22.30
C ARG A 76 12.82 -3.45 -23.82
N ARG A 77 12.81 -2.22 -24.33
CA ARG A 77 13.18 -1.89 -25.72
C ARG A 77 14.47 -1.06 -25.82
N GLY A 78 15.31 -1.09 -24.78
CA GLY A 78 16.70 -0.65 -24.88
C GLY A 78 17.56 -1.74 -25.52
N VAL A 79 17.62 -1.75 -26.85
CA VAL A 79 18.72 -2.37 -27.60
C VAL A 79 20.01 -1.70 -27.11
N PHE A 80 20.85 -2.44 -26.40
CA PHE A 80 22.23 -2.03 -26.17
C PHE A 80 23.01 -2.41 -27.42
N ALA A 81 23.25 -1.41 -28.27
CA ALA A 81 24.24 -1.46 -29.35
C ALA A 81 25.63 -1.12 -28.79
#